data_AF-A0A5I8HZR8-F1
#
_entry.id   AF-A0A5I8HZR8-F1
#
_cell.length_a   1.000
_cell.length_b   1.000
_cell.length_c   1.000
_cell.angle_alpha   90.00
_cell.angle_beta   90.00
_cell.angle_gamma   90.00
#
_symmetry.space_group_name_H-M   'P 1'
#
loop_
_entity.id
_entity.type
_entity.pdbx_description
1 polymer ?
#
loop_
_entity_poly.entity_id
_entity_poly.type
_entity_poly.pdbx_seq_one_letter_code
_entity_poly.pdbx_strand_id
1 'polypeptide(L)'
;MKSIATAVSTINVPFHGAELYVVNHNGEPYTPMKPIVEGMGMDWASQFTKMKQRFKTCIVKITMQLPGDEQRREIICLALRKLAGWLQTISPNKVRPEIRDKVIQYQEECDDVLYEYWTKGHVVNPRKAKKALPGKITTEQQEAIKQLVMSRGQSLPKEKQAKAMITMWSSLKSHFGCSYKEISEEQFTEALSLAARVPLEGEFIGKQEKKTNELSAKEANSLVWLWDYANRSQALFRELYPALKQIQSNYSGRCYDYGHEFSYVIGMARDVLINHTRDVDINEPDGPTNLSAWMRLKNKELPPSVHNY
;
A
#
# COMPACT_ATOMS: atom_id res chain seq x y z
N MET A 1 -24.68 0.05 -4.07
CA MET A 1 -24.08 1.24 -3.44
C MET A 1 -23.38 0.82 -2.17
N LYS A 2 -22.04 0.88 -2.12
CA LYS A 2 -21.27 0.46 -0.95
C LYS A 2 -21.41 1.53 0.13
N SER A 3 -22.00 1.17 1.26
CA SER A 3 -22.12 2.02 2.45
C SER A 3 -20.71 2.37 2.93
N ILE A 4 -20.30 3.63 2.79
CA ILE A 4 -19.04 4.13 3.34
C ILE A 4 -19.21 4.06 4.85
N ALA A 5 -18.45 3.19 5.52
CA ALA A 5 -18.47 3.10 6.96
C ALA A 5 -18.13 4.47 7.58
N THR A 6 -19.11 5.10 8.23
CA THR A 6 -18.93 6.34 9.00
C THR A 6 -17.97 6.05 10.15
N ALA A 7 -16.68 6.35 9.98
CA ALA A 7 -15.69 6.21 11.04
C ALA A 7 -15.98 7.28 12.11
N VAL A 8 -16.26 6.83 13.34
CA VAL A 8 -16.40 7.68 14.52
C VAL A 8 -15.03 7.83 15.15
N SER A 9 -14.61 9.07 15.40
CA SER A 9 -13.35 9.41 16.06
C SER A 9 -13.61 10.37 17.21
N THR A 10 -13.00 10.13 18.37
CA THR A 10 -12.96 11.09 19.46
C THR A 10 -11.74 11.99 19.26
N ILE A 11 -11.98 13.30 19.16
CA ILE A 11 -10.91 14.28 19.08
C ILE A 11 -10.93 15.05 20.39
N ASN A 12 -9.81 15.04 21.10
CA ASN A 12 -9.59 15.98 22.20
C ASN A 12 -9.45 17.37 21.57
N VAL A 13 -10.53 18.15 21.65
CA VAL A 13 -10.49 19.53 21.18
C VAL A 13 -9.68 20.30 22.21
N PRO A 14 -8.88 21.30 21.79
CA PRO A 14 -8.19 22.21 22.70
C PRO A 14 -9.13 23.08 23.57
N PHE A 15 -10.30 22.56 23.97
CA PHE A 15 -11.31 23.15 24.82
C PHE A 15 -11.13 22.64 26.25
N HIS A 16 -9.99 22.96 26.87
CA HIS A 16 -9.72 22.70 28.29
C HIS A 16 -10.08 21.29 28.79
N GLY A 17 -9.79 20.26 27.97
CA GLY A 17 -10.02 18.86 28.31
C GLY A 17 -11.40 18.30 27.96
N ALA A 18 -12.22 18.99 27.17
CA ALA A 18 -13.47 18.42 26.66
C ALA A 18 -13.23 17.55 25.41
N GLU A 19 -13.82 16.36 25.43
CA GLU A 19 -13.81 15.45 24.29
C GLU A 19 -14.91 15.81 23.31
N LEU A 20 -14.54 16.01 22.05
CA LEU A 20 -15.48 16.23 20.96
C LEU A 20 -15.58 14.96 20.11
N TYR A 21 -16.80 14.52 19.87
CA TYR A 21 -17.07 13.43 18.96
C TYR A 21 -17.09 13.96 17.53
N VAL A 22 -16.30 13.36 16.64
CA VAL A 22 -16.24 13.75 15.24
C VAL A 22 -16.49 12.53 14.37
N VAL A 23 -17.42 12.66 13.44
CA VAL A 23 -17.73 11.67 12.43
C VAL A 23 -17.28 12.15 11.06
N ASN A 24 -16.70 11.26 10.26
CA ASN A 24 -16.38 11.57 8.87
C ASN A 24 -17.59 11.28 7.98
N HIS A 25 -18.05 12.28 7.23
CA HIS A 25 -19.14 12.13 6.26
C HIS A 25 -18.75 12.82 4.95
N ASN A 26 -18.67 12.04 3.87
CA ASN A 26 -18.22 12.48 2.53
C ASN A 26 -16.84 13.16 2.52
N GLY A 27 -15.89 12.66 3.32
CA GLY A 27 -14.53 13.20 3.38
C GLY A 27 -14.40 14.46 4.23
N GLU A 28 -15.49 14.96 4.81
CA GLU A 28 -15.49 16.11 5.70
C GLU A 28 -15.82 15.72 7.15
N PRO A 29 -15.17 16.34 8.15
CA PRO A 29 -15.46 16.09 9.56
C PRO A 29 -16.71 16.85 10.03
N TYR A 30 -17.61 16.15 10.71
CA TYR A 30 -18.83 16.67 11.32
C TYR A 30 -18.89 16.34 12.81
N THR A 31 -19.48 17.22 13.61
CA THR A 31 -19.69 17.00 15.05
C THR A 31 -21.19 16.96 15.39
N PRO A 32 -21.65 16.02 16.23
CA PRO A 32 -23.03 15.99 16.69
C PRO A 32 -23.26 17.16 17.65
N MET A 33 -24.27 17.98 17.36
CA MET A 33 -24.44 19.25 18.09
C MET A 33 -25.25 19.12 19.38
N LYS A 34 -26.16 18.14 19.46
CA LYS A 34 -27.04 17.99 20.63
C LYS A 34 -26.27 17.76 21.94
N PRO A 35 -25.29 16.83 22.00
CA PRO A 35 -24.49 16.64 23.21
C PRO A 35 -23.71 17.89 23.64
N ILE A 36 -23.24 18.70 22.68
CA ILE A 36 -22.50 19.93 22.96
C ILE A 36 -23.42 20.98 23.59
N VAL A 37 -24.59 21.21 22.98
CA VAL A 37 -25.57 22.20 23.45
C VAL A 37 -26.09 21.84 24.84
N GLU A 38 -26.46 20.58 25.06
CA GLU A 38 -26.94 20.08 26.35
C GLU A 38 -25.84 20.08 27.40
N GLY A 39 -24.61 19.69 27.04
CA GLY A 39 -23.44 19.76 27.92
C GLY A 39 -23.12 21.19 28.37
N MET A 40 -23.45 22.19 27.55
CA MET A 40 -23.33 23.61 27.89
C MET A 40 -24.49 24.14 28.76
N GLY A 41 -25.50 23.29 29.03
CA GLY A 41 -26.71 23.63 29.77
C GLY A 41 -27.65 24.57 29.02
N MET A 42 -27.64 24.49 27.69
CA MET A 42 -28.49 25.31 26.83
C MET A 42 -29.65 24.49 26.28
N ASP A 43 -30.75 25.18 25.91
CA ASP A 43 -31.87 24.53 25.24
C ASP A 43 -31.53 24.14 23.79
N TRP A 44 -31.67 22.85 23.50
CA TRP A 44 -31.43 22.27 22.18
C TRP A 44 -32.35 22.86 21.11
N ALA A 45 -33.66 23.00 21.39
CA ALA A 45 -34.64 23.41 20.38
C ALA A 45 -34.34 24.83 19.86
N SER A 46 -34.00 25.74 20.77
CA SER A 46 -33.60 27.10 20.47
C SER A 46 -32.32 27.15 19.62
N GLN A 47 -31.30 26.37 19.98
CA GLN A 47 -30.04 26.33 19.23
C GLN A 47 -30.20 25.67 17.86
N PHE A 48 -31.01 24.62 17.77
CA PHE A 48 -31.31 23.96 16.50
C PHE A 48 -31.97 24.92 15.50
N THR A 49 -32.90 25.75 15.95
CA THR A 49 -33.55 26.77 15.12
C THR A 49 -32.54 27.79 14.59
N LYS A 50 -31.65 28.30 15.45
CA LYS A 50 -30.58 29.23 15.06
C LYS A 50 -29.60 28.60 14.07
N MET A 51 -29.23 27.34 14.31
CA MET A 51 -28.35 26.59 13.42
C MET A 51 -28.98 26.43 12.04
N LYS A 52 -30.26 26.03 11.97
CA LYS A 52 -31.00 25.95 10.70
C LYS A 52 -31.05 27.25 9.92
N GLN A 53 -31.09 28.39 10.61
CA GLN A 53 -31.11 29.71 9.97
C GLN A 53 -29.72 30.12 9.44
N ARG A 54 -28.68 30.07 10.28
CA ARG A 54 -27.34 30.61 9.94
C ARG A 54 -26.41 29.61 9.25
N PHE A 55 -26.58 28.32 9.51
CA PHE A 55 -25.68 27.25 9.06
C PHE A 55 -26.38 26.20 8.19
N LYS A 56 -27.49 26.57 7.52
CA LYS A 56 -28.34 25.66 6.74
C LYS A 56 -27.56 24.70 5.82
N THR A 57 -26.52 25.20 5.15
CA THR A 57 -25.71 24.43 4.18
C THR A 57 -24.68 23.51 4.83
N CYS A 58 -24.38 23.70 6.11
CA CYS A 58 -23.32 22.99 6.84
C CYS A 58 -23.88 22.01 7.88
N ILE A 59 -25.20 21.87 7.93
CA ILE A 59 -25.90 20.93 8.81
C ILE A 59 -26.31 19.71 8.00
N VAL A 60 -25.94 18.53 8.50
CA VAL A 60 -26.30 17.26 7.90
C VAL A 60 -26.93 16.37 8.97
N LYS A 61 -27.96 15.62 8.57
CA LYS A 61 -28.50 14.54 9.37
C LYS A 61 -27.70 13.27 9.08
N ILE A 62 -27.06 12.72 10.10
CA ILE A 62 -26.29 11.48 9.96
C ILE A 62 -26.88 10.45 10.90
N THR A 63 -27.26 9.29 10.36
CA THR A 63 -27.71 8.16 11.16
C THR A 63 -26.52 7.55 11.88
N MET A 64 -26.44 7.75 13.19
CA MET A 64 -25.36 7.24 14.04
C MET A 64 -25.89 6.84 15.42
N GLN A 65 -25.08 6.06 16.13
CA GLN A 65 -25.28 5.76 17.54
C GLN A 65 -24.37 6.70 18.35
N LEU A 66 -24.96 7.47 19.27
CA LEU A 66 -24.19 8.33 20.15
C LEU A 66 -23.65 7.53 21.36
N PRO A 67 -22.55 7.96 21.97
CA PRO A 67 -22.10 7.42 23.25
C PRO A 67 -23.19 7.56 24.31
N GLY A 68 -23.52 6.46 24.99
CA GLY A 68 -24.61 6.41 25.98
C GLY A 68 -26.00 6.19 25.38
N ASP A 69 -26.10 5.93 24.07
CA ASP A 69 -27.33 5.62 23.36
C ASP A 69 -27.29 4.18 22.84
N GLU A 70 -28.40 3.45 22.98
CA GLU A 70 -28.49 2.05 22.51
C GLU A 70 -28.95 1.95 21.05
N GLN A 71 -29.49 3.04 20.50
CA GLN A 71 -30.11 3.04 19.18
C GLN A 71 -29.40 3.96 18.19
N ARG A 72 -29.40 3.55 16.92
CA ARG A 72 -29.00 4.41 15.80
C ARG A 72 -30.17 5.29 15.41
N ARG A 73 -29.95 6.61 15.41
CA ARG A 73 -30.96 7.59 15.02
C ARG A 73 -30.35 8.71 14.20
N GLU A 74 -31.20 9.46 13.49
CA GLU A 74 -30.76 10.66 12.77
C GLU A 74 -30.28 11.71 13.76
N ILE A 75 -28.98 11.99 13.77
CA ILE A 75 -28.37 13.03 14.60
C ILE A 75 -28.03 14.24 13.73
N ILE A 76 -28.39 15.41 14.24
CA ILE A 76 -28.03 16.70 13.63
C ILE A 76 -26.56 16.98 13.88
N CYS A 77 -25.78 17.05 12.81
CA CYS A 77 -24.35 17.32 12.87
C CYS A 77 -23.99 18.60 12.13
N LEU A 78 -23.02 19.34 12.65
CA LEU A 78 -22.47 20.55 12.05
C LEU A 78 -21.07 20.25 11.53
N ALA A 79 -20.73 20.76 10.33
CA ALA A 79 -19.37 20.66 9.82
C ALA A 79 -18.38 21.31 10.80
N LEU A 80 -17.29 20.61 11.15
CA LEU A 80 -16.36 21.04 12.19
C LEU A 80 -15.77 22.44 11.93
N ARG A 81 -15.52 22.77 10.65
CA ARG A 81 -15.04 24.11 10.22
C ARG A 81 -15.97 25.27 10.59
N LYS A 82 -17.25 25.01 10.87
CA LYS A 82 -18.23 26.03 11.26
C LYS A 82 -18.49 26.07 12.77
N LEU A 83 -17.89 25.17 13.55
CA LEU A 83 -18.10 25.09 14.99
C LEU A 83 -17.68 26.38 15.71
N ALA A 84 -16.51 26.94 15.40
CA ALA A 84 -16.04 28.21 15.97
C ALA A 84 -17.02 29.36 15.65
N GLY A 85 -17.50 29.43 14.41
CA GLY A 85 -18.48 30.44 14.00
C GLY A 85 -19.84 30.29 14.69
N TRP A 86 -20.26 29.07 15.06
CA TRP A 86 -21.44 28.86 15.89
C TRP A 86 -21.18 29.28 17.33
N LEU A 87 -20.04 28.91 17.90
CA LEU A 87 -19.70 29.23 19.29
C LEU A 87 -19.60 30.74 19.53
N GLN A 88 -19.14 31.51 18.54
CA GLN A 88 -19.16 32.98 18.59
C GLN A 88 -20.57 33.59 18.61
N THR A 89 -21.63 32.84 18.28
CA THR A 89 -23.02 33.32 18.42
C THR A 89 -23.60 33.09 19.81
N ILE A 90 -22.88 32.38 20.68
CA ILE A 90 -23.33 32.05 22.03
C ILE A 90 -22.94 33.19 22.98
N SER A 91 -23.93 33.72 23.68
CA SER A 91 -23.67 34.66 24.77
C SER A 91 -23.21 33.86 26.01
N PRO A 92 -22.06 34.21 26.62
CA PRO A 92 -21.57 33.54 27.83
C PRO A 92 -22.58 33.57 28.99
N ASN A 93 -23.49 34.56 29.00
CA ASN A 93 -24.53 34.64 30.03
C ASN A 93 -25.59 33.53 29.94
N LYS A 94 -25.70 32.87 28.78
CA LYS A 94 -26.69 31.81 28.52
C LYS A 94 -26.13 30.40 28.66
N VAL A 95 -24.85 30.26 29.03
CA VAL A 95 -24.24 28.97 29.35
C VAL A 95 -24.18 28.79 30.87
N ARG A 96 -24.00 27.54 31.31
CA ARG A 96 -23.77 27.23 32.71
C ARG A 96 -22.60 28.04 33.31
N PRO A 97 -22.71 28.55 34.55
CA PRO A 97 -21.67 29.36 35.17
C PRO A 97 -20.30 28.68 35.18
N GLU A 98 -20.26 27.36 35.40
CA GLU A 98 -19.01 26.60 35.55
C GLU A 98 -18.18 26.49 34.26
N ILE A 99 -18.79 26.78 33.11
CA ILE A 99 -18.12 26.72 31.79
C ILE A 99 -18.04 28.09 31.11
N ARG A 100 -18.60 29.14 31.73
CA ARG A 100 -18.67 30.48 31.13
C ARG A 100 -17.29 31.00 30.77
N ASP A 101 -16.34 30.91 31.70
CA ASP A 101 -14.97 31.38 31.50
C ASP A 101 -14.27 30.61 30.39
N LYS A 102 -14.52 29.30 30.27
CA LYS A 102 -13.98 28.47 29.20
C LYS A 102 -14.52 28.86 27.82
N VAL A 103 -15.80 29.23 27.75
CA VAL A 103 -16.42 29.69 26.51
C VAL A 103 -15.83 31.04 26.08
N ILE A 104 -15.68 31.98 27.02
CA ILE A 104 -15.07 33.30 26.75
C ILE A 104 -13.63 33.12 26.27
N GLN A 105 -12.83 32.35 27.01
CA GLN A 105 -11.44 32.08 26.66
C GLN A 105 -11.30 31.49 25.24
N TYR A 106 -12.21 30.60 24.85
CA TYR A 106 -12.17 30.03 23.50
C TYR A 106 -12.61 31.03 22.42
N GLN A 107 -13.58 31.90 22.71
CA GLN A 107 -13.98 32.97 21.80
C GLN A 107 -12.81 33.94 21.56
N GLU A 108 -12.14 34.38 22.63
CA GLU A 108 -10.95 35.23 22.57
C GLU A 108 -9.81 34.53 21.79
N GLU A 109 -9.54 33.25 22.05
CA GLU A 109 -8.54 32.48 21.30
C GLU A 109 -8.85 32.43 19.78
N CYS A 110 -10.12 32.33 19.40
CA CYS A 110 -10.50 32.37 17.98
C CYS A 110 -10.25 33.75 17.36
N ASP A 111 -10.53 34.82 18.10
CA ASP A 111 -10.37 36.19 17.64
C ASP A 111 -8.88 36.54 17.50
N ASP A 112 -8.05 36.14 18.47
CA ASP A 112 -6.59 36.28 18.44
C ASP A 112 -5.99 35.50 17.26
N VAL A 113 -6.40 34.25 17.05
CA VAL A 113 -5.92 33.44 15.91
C VAL A 113 -6.28 34.08 14.58
N LEU A 114 -7.49 34.62 14.44
CA LEU A 114 -7.89 35.32 13.22
C LEU A 114 -7.08 36.61 13.01
N TYR A 115 -6.87 37.37 14.08
CA TYR A 115 -6.07 38.60 14.05
C TYR A 115 -4.60 38.33 13.69
N GLU A 116 -3.97 37.35 14.34
CA GLU A 116 -2.59 36.96 14.06
C GLU A 116 -2.44 36.44 12.63
N TYR A 117 -3.41 35.67 12.14
CA TYR A 117 -3.38 35.18 10.76
C TYR A 117 -3.41 36.32 9.76
N TRP A 118 -4.27 37.32 9.98
CA TRP A 118 -4.35 38.49 9.08
C TRP A 118 -3.17 39.45 9.20
N THR A 119 -2.54 39.55 10.37
CA THR A 119 -1.42 40.50 10.60
C THR A 119 -0.05 39.91 10.32
N LYS A 120 0.20 38.65 10.69
CA LYS A 120 1.50 37.97 10.56
C LYS A 120 1.54 36.99 9.37
N GLY A 121 0.39 36.72 8.74
CA GLY A 121 0.26 35.79 7.62
C GLY A 121 0.34 34.30 7.99
N HIS A 122 0.65 33.96 9.25
CA HIS A 122 0.74 32.59 9.73
C HIS A 122 0.47 32.53 11.23
N VAL A 123 -0.14 31.43 11.70
CA VAL A 123 -0.44 31.19 13.12
C VAL A 123 -0.08 29.77 13.49
N VAL A 124 0.62 29.59 14.61
CA VAL A 124 1.05 28.29 15.12
C VAL A 124 0.29 27.97 16.40
N ASN A 125 -0.37 26.81 16.46
CA ASN A 125 -1.01 26.37 17.68
C ASN A 125 0.03 25.83 18.67
N PRO A 126 0.29 26.50 19.81
CA PRO A 126 1.32 26.08 20.75
C PRO A 126 0.99 24.74 21.43
N ARG A 127 -0.29 24.35 21.53
CA ARG A 127 -0.70 23.06 22.11
C ARG A 127 -0.36 21.89 21.18
N LYS A 128 -0.30 22.11 19.87
CA LYS A 128 0.26 21.14 18.91
C LYS A 128 1.79 21.17 18.91
N ALA A 129 2.38 22.36 19.06
CA ALA A 129 3.84 22.52 19.13
C ALA A 129 4.46 21.82 20.35
N LYS A 130 3.75 21.77 21.50
CA LYS A 130 4.18 21.06 22.72
C LYS A 130 4.40 19.54 22.58
N LYS A 131 4.09 18.93 21.43
CA LYS A 131 4.52 17.55 21.13
C LYS A 131 6.00 17.46 20.70
N ALA A 132 6.61 18.56 20.27
CA ALA A 132 8.04 18.69 20.21
C ALA A 132 8.51 19.27 21.55
N LEU A 133 9.20 18.48 22.37
CA LEU A 133 9.90 19.05 23.51
C LEU A 133 10.95 20.04 22.96
N PRO A 134 11.20 21.18 23.63
CA PRO A 134 12.28 22.09 23.26
C PRO A 134 13.61 21.31 23.21
N GLY A 135 14.31 21.38 22.07
CA GLY A 135 15.56 20.66 21.82
C GLY A 135 15.41 19.29 21.13
N LYS A 136 14.19 18.87 20.78
CA LYS A 136 13.91 17.60 20.07
C LYS A 136 13.43 17.84 18.64
N ILE A 137 13.60 16.84 17.77
CA ILE A 137 13.21 16.91 16.36
C ILE A 137 11.73 17.29 16.18
N THR A 138 11.47 18.16 15.21
CA THR A 138 10.12 18.64 14.87
C THR A 138 9.23 17.51 14.34
N THR A 139 7.90 17.74 14.30
CA THR A 139 6.96 16.75 13.74
C THR A 139 7.26 16.41 12.27
N GLU A 140 7.76 17.39 11.51
CA GLU A 140 8.15 17.22 10.11
C GLU A 140 9.42 16.36 9.99
N GLN A 141 10.41 16.59 10.85
CA GLN A 141 11.63 15.78 10.94
C GLN A 141 11.31 14.33 11.39
N GLN A 142 10.38 14.14 12.33
CA GLN A 142 9.89 12.81 12.71
C GLN A 142 9.26 12.07 11.52
N GLU A 143 8.44 12.77 10.73
CA GLU A 143 7.83 12.18 9.54
C GLU A 143 8.87 11.89 8.46
N ALA A 144 9.91 12.73 8.29
CA ALA A 144 11.01 12.47 7.36
C ALA A 144 11.77 11.16 7.69
N ILE A 145 12.12 10.94 8.97
CA ILE A 145 12.74 9.68 9.41
C ILE A 145 11.81 8.50 9.14
N LYS A 146 10.52 8.65 9.45
CA LYS A 146 9.52 7.60 9.24
C LYS A 146 9.34 7.27 7.76
N GLN A 147 9.28 8.27 6.88
CA GLN A 147 9.17 8.09 5.44
C GLN A 147 10.41 7.40 4.88
N LEU A 148 11.61 7.73 5.35
CA LEU A 148 12.84 7.04 4.96
C LEU A 148 12.79 5.55 5.33
N VAL A 149 12.43 5.24 6.57
CA VAL A 149 12.33 3.84 7.05
C VAL A 149 11.24 3.07 6.28
N MET A 150 10.09 3.70 6.02
CA MET A 150 9.02 3.08 5.23
C MET A 150 9.44 2.88 3.77
N SER A 151 10.08 3.86 3.15
CA SER A 151 10.56 3.76 1.76
C SER A 151 11.59 2.64 1.59
N ARG A 152 12.61 2.58 2.47
CA ARG A 152 13.59 1.47 2.46
C ARG A 152 12.94 0.13 2.76
N GLY A 153 12.03 0.07 3.73
CA GLY A 153 11.32 -1.15 4.08
C GLY A 153 10.43 -1.68 2.96
N GLN A 154 9.67 -0.81 2.30
CA GLN A 154 8.77 -1.17 1.19
C GLN A 154 9.50 -1.51 -0.10
N SER A 155 10.73 -1.02 -0.29
CA SER A 155 11.57 -1.38 -1.43
C SER A 155 12.01 -2.86 -1.42
N LEU A 156 11.90 -3.53 -0.26
CA LEU A 156 12.24 -4.94 -0.09
C LEU A 156 11.01 -5.86 -0.33
N PRO A 157 11.21 -7.15 -0.63
CA PRO A 157 10.13 -8.12 -0.78
C PRO A 157 9.23 -8.19 0.46
N LYS A 158 7.91 -8.36 0.28
CA LYS A 158 6.87 -8.33 1.36
C LYS A 158 7.25 -9.12 2.61
N GLU A 159 7.85 -10.29 2.44
CA GLU A 159 8.28 -11.19 3.51
C GLU A 159 9.40 -10.61 4.39
N LYS A 160 10.24 -9.72 3.83
CA LYS A 160 11.41 -9.12 4.51
C LYS A 160 11.16 -7.69 4.99
N GLN A 161 10.07 -7.05 4.57
CA GLN A 161 9.76 -5.64 4.90
C GLN A 161 9.66 -5.41 6.40
N ALA A 162 8.92 -6.29 7.10
CA ALA A 162 8.72 -6.18 8.54
C ALA A 162 10.07 -6.30 9.29
N LYS A 163 10.90 -7.28 8.90
CA LYS A 163 12.22 -7.49 9.51
C LYS A 163 13.15 -6.30 9.27
N ALA A 164 13.18 -5.77 8.05
CA ALA A 164 13.97 -4.59 7.71
C ALA A 164 13.54 -3.32 8.48
N MET A 165 12.24 -3.07 8.59
CA MET A 165 11.72 -1.95 9.39
C MET A 165 12.09 -2.10 10.87
N ILE A 166 11.94 -3.31 11.44
CA ILE A 166 12.34 -3.59 12.83
C ILE A 166 13.83 -3.33 13.04
N THR A 167 14.70 -3.76 12.11
CA THR A 167 16.15 -3.51 12.20
C THR A 167 16.46 -2.01 12.18
N MET A 168 15.89 -1.24 11.25
CA MET A 168 16.11 0.22 11.19
C MET A 168 15.64 0.94 12.46
N TRP A 169 14.44 0.61 12.97
CA TRP A 169 13.94 1.19 14.22
C TRP A 169 14.77 0.80 15.43
N SER A 170 15.25 -0.44 15.47
CA SER A 170 16.09 -0.95 16.57
C SER A 170 17.47 -0.30 16.55
N SER A 171 18.07 -0.10 15.38
CA SER A 171 19.35 0.61 15.23
C SER A 171 19.23 2.08 15.65
N LEU A 172 18.17 2.78 15.23
CA LEU A 172 17.91 4.15 15.70
C LEU A 172 17.80 4.20 17.23
N LYS A 173 17.01 3.31 17.83
CA LYS A 173 16.84 3.25 19.28
C LYS A 173 18.14 2.91 20.02
N SER A 174 18.94 1.99 19.47
CA SER A 174 20.21 1.57 20.07
C SER A 174 21.28 2.65 20.00
N HIS A 175 21.31 3.45 18.93
CA HIS A 175 22.33 4.48 18.72
C HIS A 175 22.06 5.73 19.56
N PHE A 176 20.81 6.18 19.63
CA PHE A 176 20.45 7.40 20.37
C PHE A 176 20.06 7.12 21.82
N GLY A 177 19.90 5.86 22.23
CA GLY A 177 19.47 5.48 23.59
C GLY A 177 18.03 5.89 23.93
N CYS A 178 17.33 6.53 23.00
CA CYS A 178 15.98 7.05 23.14
C CYS A 178 15.12 6.65 21.94
N SER A 179 13.81 6.87 22.05
CA SER A 179 12.92 6.64 20.90
C SER A 179 13.24 7.62 19.77
N TYR A 180 12.98 7.26 18.51
CA TYR A 180 13.22 8.16 17.37
C TYR A 180 12.48 9.51 17.49
N LYS A 181 11.36 9.53 18.23
CA LYS A 181 10.58 10.75 18.53
C LYS A 181 11.26 11.69 19.53
N GLU A 182 12.30 11.19 20.19
CA GLU A 182 12.98 11.87 21.28
C GLU A 182 14.40 12.34 20.92
N ILE A 183 14.81 12.10 19.67
CA ILE A 183 16.11 12.51 19.13
C ILE A 183 16.19 14.04 19.12
N SER A 184 17.37 14.58 19.41
CA SER A 184 17.61 16.03 19.38
C SER A 184 17.60 16.57 17.94
N GLU A 185 17.17 17.81 17.73
CA GLU A 185 17.17 18.45 16.41
C GLU A 185 18.55 18.45 15.74
N GLU A 186 19.62 18.63 16.53
CA GLU A 186 21.01 18.61 16.07
C GLU A 186 21.43 17.23 15.53
N GLN A 187 20.78 16.17 16.00
CA GLN A 187 21.04 14.77 15.65
C GLN A 187 20.15 14.26 14.51
N PHE A 188 19.30 15.13 13.93
CA PHE A 188 18.39 14.75 12.86
C PHE A 188 19.11 14.19 11.63
N THR A 189 20.18 14.87 11.19
CA THR A 189 20.99 14.47 10.03
C THR A 189 21.70 13.14 10.29
N GLU A 190 22.19 12.93 11.51
CA GLU A 190 22.79 11.69 11.96
C GLU A 190 21.77 10.55 11.99
N ALA A 191 20.54 10.80 12.45
CA ALA A 191 19.46 9.83 12.46
C ALA A 191 19.07 9.37 11.05
N LEU A 192 18.98 10.30 10.09
CA LEU A 192 18.76 9.96 8.68
C LEU A 192 19.93 9.15 8.09
N SER A 193 21.16 9.58 8.37
CA SER A 193 22.37 8.89 7.89
C SER A 193 22.44 7.46 8.43
N LEU A 194 22.17 7.27 9.72
CA LEU A 194 22.11 5.96 10.33
C LEU A 194 21.01 5.11 9.70
N ALA A 195 19.78 5.63 9.64
CA ALA A 195 18.64 4.94 9.04
C ALA A 195 18.82 4.62 7.55
N ALA A 196 19.69 5.34 6.83
CA ALA A 196 20.07 5.09 5.43
C ALA A 196 21.24 4.10 5.28
N ARG A 197 22.04 3.86 6.33
CA ARG A 197 23.23 3.00 6.29
C ARG A 197 23.08 1.69 7.04
N VAL A 198 22.00 1.51 7.82
CA VAL A 198 21.73 0.22 8.48
C VAL A 198 21.72 -0.87 7.41
N PRO A 199 22.55 -1.93 7.56
CA PRO A 199 22.54 -3.06 6.65
C PRO A 199 21.27 -3.89 6.91
N LEU A 200 20.43 -4.03 5.88
CA LEU A 200 19.19 -4.78 5.97
C LEU A 200 19.36 -6.18 5.38
N GLU A 201 18.74 -7.18 6.00
CA GLU A 201 18.64 -8.51 5.40
C GLU A 201 17.82 -8.42 4.10
N GLY A 202 18.50 -8.55 2.96
CA GLY A 202 17.93 -8.29 1.63
C GLY A 202 18.68 -7.21 0.84
N GLU A 203 19.56 -6.44 1.48
CA GLU A 203 20.49 -5.49 0.84
C GLU A 203 21.84 -6.12 0.46
N PHE A 204 21.93 -7.45 0.46
CA PHE A 204 23.07 -8.11 -0.13
C PHE A 204 23.04 -7.87 -1.65
N ILE A 205 23.80 -6.88 -2.10
CA ILE A 205 24.23 -6.74 -3.50
C ILE A 205 25.30 -7.83 -3.76
N GLY A 206 24.91 -9.10 -3.57
CA GLY A 206 25.56 -10.18 -4.30
C GLY A 206 25.17 -9.98 -5.76
N LYS A 207 26.17 -9.86 -6.64
CA LYS A 207 26.12 -9.91 -8.11
C LYS A 207 24.69 -10.11 -8.63
N GLN A 208 24.10 -9.10 -9.25
CA GLN A 208 22.77 -9.22 -9.90
C GLN A 208 22.72 -10.49 -10.75
N GLU A 209 22.15 -11.57 -10.23
CA GLU A 209 21.56 -12.58 -11.09
C GLU A 209 20.35 -11.90 -11.68
N LYS A 210 20.49 -11.54 -12.96
CA LYS A 210 19.38 -11.11 -13.81
C LYS A 210 18.16 -11.93 -13.43
N LYS A 211 17.05 -11.26 -13.08
CA LYS A 211 15.72 -11.89 -13.15
C LYS A 211 15.62 -12.51 -14.53
N THR A 212 15.81 -13.82 -14.60
CA THR A 212 15.45 -14.62 -15.76
C THR A 212 13.95 -14.42 -15.93
N ASN A 213 13.51 -14.15 -17.16
CA ASN A 213 12.11 -14.33 -17.52
C ASN A 213 11.83 -15.84 -17.31
N GLU A 214 11.44 -16.21 -16.10
CA GLU A 214 11.14 -17.59 -15.76
C GLU A 214 9.84 -17.97 -16.46
N LEU A 215 9.94 -18.95 -17.36
CA LEU A 215 8.78 -19.53 -18.04
C LEU A 215 7.91 -20.22 -16.99
N SER A 216 6.59 -19.99 -17.04
CA SER A 216 5.66 -20.78 -16.25
C SER A 216 5.73 -22.27 -16.63
N ALA A 217 5.31 -23.16 -15.73
CA ALA A 217 5.28 -24.61 -16.00
C ALA A 217 4.51 -24.97 -17.29
N LYS A 218 3.44 -24.22 -17.58
CA LYS A 218 2.63 -24.37 -18.79
C LYS A 218 3.36 -23.92 -20.07
N GLU A 219 4.08 -22.81 -20.02
CA GLU A 219 4.89 -22.30 -21.14
C GLU A 219 6.06 -23.25 -21.40
N ALA A 220 6.75 -23.69 -20.35
CA ALA A 220 7.79 -24.69 -20.43
C ALA A 220 7.29 -25.99 -21.07
N ASN A 221 6.16 -26.54 -20.60
CA ASN A 221 5.56 -27.75 -21.16
C ASN A 221 5.23 -27.61 -22.65
N SER A 222 4.73 -26.44 -23.07
CA SER A 222 4.40 -26.18 -24.48
C SER A 222 5.64 -26.17 -25.37
N LEU A 223 6.74 -25.57 -24.89
CA LEU A 223 7.99 -25.51 -25.64
C LEU A 223 8.72 -26.86 -25.70
N VAL A 224 8.70 -27.63 -24.60
CA VAL A 224 9.23 -29.00 -24.58
C VAL A 224 8.47 -29.91 -25.54
N TRP A 225 7.15 -29.74 -25.63
CA TRP A 225 6.34 -30.51 -26.56
C TRP A 225 6.62 -30.14 -28.02
N LEU A 226 6.80 -28.84 -28.32
CA LEU A 226 7.18 -28.38 -29.64
C LEU A 226 8.55 -28.93 -30.06
N TRP A 227 9.52 -28.94 -29.14
CA TRP A 227 10.83 -29.52 -29.37
C TRP A 227 10.76 -31.03 -29.66
N ASP A 228 9.98 -31.79 -28.90
CA ASP A 228 9.78 -33.23 -29.14
C ASP A 228 9.14 -33.49 -30.51
N TYR A 229 8.15 -32.68 -30.89
CA TYR A 229 7.49 -32.77 -32.19
C TYR A 229 8.45 -32.45 -33.35
N ALA A 230 9.30 -31.44 -33.20
CA ALA A 230 10.32 -31.10 -34.18
C ALA A 230 11.31 -32.26 -34.42
N ASN A 231 11.76 -32.93 -33.35
CA ASN A 231 12.62 -34.11 -33.47
C ASN A 231 11.92 -35.28 -34.18
N ARG A 232 10.66 -35.56 -33.84
CA ARG A 232 9.85 -36.61 -34.51
C ARG A 232 9.65 -36.32 -36.00
N SER A 233 9.34 -35.07 -36.33
CA SER A 233 9.15 -34.62 -37.70
C SER A 233 10.45 -34.73 -38.51
N GLN A 234 11.58 -34.36 -37.91
CA GLN A 234 12.90 -34.54 -38.51
C GLN A 234 13.21 -36.01 -38.80
N ALA A 235 12.95 -36.92 -37.84
CA ALA A 235 13.15 -38.36 -38.05
C ALA A 235 12.32 -38.88 -39.24
N LEU A 236 11.05 -38.47 -39.32
CA LEU A 236 10.17 -38.80 -40.45
C LEU A 236 10.72 -38.29 -41.79
N PHE A 237 11.23 -37.05 -41.84
CA PHE A 237 11.83 -36.52 -43.07
C PHE A 237 13.09 -37.29 -43.51
N ARG A 238 13.92 -37.75 -42.56
CA ARG A 238 15.07 -38.62 -42.88
C ARG A 238 14.62 -39.95 -43.48
N GLU A 239 13.54 -40.52 -42.98
CA GLU A 239 12.98 -41.78 -43.48
C GLU A 239 12.32 -41.62 -44.85
N LEU A 240 11.66 -40.49 -45.10
CA LEU A 240 10.99 -40.21 -46.38
C LEU A 240 11.95 -39.79 -47.50
N TYR A 241 13.10 -39.21 -47.16
CA TYR A 241 14.05 -38.69 -48.14
C TYR A 241 14.48 -39.72 -49.20
N PRO A 242 14.93 -40.96 -48.86
CA PRO A 242 15.34 -41.95 -49.84
C PRO A 242 14.23 -42.29 -50.84
N ALA A 243 12.99 -42.45 -50.37
CA ALA A 243 11.83 -42.77 -51.21
C ALA A 243 11.50 -41.60 -52.16
N LEU A 244 11.47 -40.37 -51.65
CA LEU A 244 11.20 -39.17 -52.46
C LEU A 244 12.29 -38.91 -53.50
N LYS A 245 13.55 -39.23 -53.17
CA LYS A 245 14.67 -39.15 -54.11
C LYS A 245 14.55 -40.20 -55.21
N GLN A 246 14.14 -41.43 -54.88
CA GLN A 246 14.00 -42.52 -55.84
C GLN A 246 12.93 -42.24 -56.90
N ILE A 247 11.83 -41.59 -56.51
CA ILE A 247 10.77 -41.19 -57.44
C ILE A 247 11.04 -39.83 -58.13
N GLN A 248 12.25 -39.28 -58.00
CA GLN A 248 12.65 -37.97 -58.53
C GLN A 248 11.68 -36.83 -58.17
N SER A 249 11.11 -36.88 -56.97
CA SER A 249 10.19 -35.83 -56.52
C SER A 249 10.92 -34.51 -56.33
N ASN A 250 10.32 -33.42 -56.80
CA ASN A 250 10.78 -32.05 -56.54
C ASN A 250 10.81 -31.70 -55.03
N TYR A 251 10.15 -32.51 -54.19
CA TYR A 251 10.18 -32.35 -52.73
C TYR A 251 11.37 -33.05 -52.05
N SER A 252 12.14 -33.86 -52.76
CA SER A 252 13.27 -34.62 -52.19
C SER A 252 14.33 -33.71 -51.56
N GLY A 253 14.64 -32.56 -52.17
CA GLY A 253 15.55 -31.56 -51.60
C GLY A 253 15.04 -30.99 -50.27
N ARG A 254 13.78 -30.53 -50.23
CA ARG A 254 13.17 -30.01 -48.98
C ARG A 254 13.11 -31.06 -47.87
N CYS A 255 12.87 -32.33 -48.24
CA CYS A 255 12.85 -33.44 -47.31
C CYS A 255 14.25 -33.70 -46.70
N TYR A 256 15.30 -33.61 -47.52
CA TYR A 256 16.68 -33.68 -47.06
C TYR A 256 17.00 -32.56 -46.06
N ASP A 257 16.63 -31.32 -46.41
CA ASP A 257 16.90 -30.15 -45.57
C ASP A 257 16.22 -30.30 -44.21
N TYR A 258 14.91 -30.62 -44.17
CA TYR A 258 14.19 -30.84 -42.92
C TYR A 258 14.71 -32.04 -42.11
N GLY A 259 15.19 -33.08 -42.78
CA GLY A 259 15.79 -34.25 -42.13
C GLY A 259 17.17 -33.98 -41.54
N HIS A 260 18.03 -33.21 -42.20
CA HIS A 260 19.45 -33.11 -41.85
C HIS A 260 19.87 -31.72 -41.35
N GLU A 261 19.52 -30.65 -42.06
CA GLU A 261 20.01 -29.30 -41.80
C GLU A 261 19.44 -28.66 -40.51
N PHE A 262 18.18 -28.97 -40.17
CA PHE A 262 17.53 -28.41 -38.97
C PHE A 262 18.03 -29.01 -37.65
N SER A 263 18.92 -30.01 -37.68
CA SER A 263 19.45 -30.71 -36.50
C SER A 263 20.17 -29.75 -35.54
N TYR A 264 20.90 -28.78 -36.10
CA TYR A 264 21.64 -27.79 -35.31
C TYR A 264 20.69 -26.89 -34.49
N VAL A 265 19.63 -26.38 -35.12
CA VAL A 265 18.65 -25.49 -34.47
C VAL A 265 17.86 -26.22 -33.39
N ILE A 266 17.46 -27.47 -33.66
CA ILE A 266 16.78 -28.32 -32.67
C ILE A 266 17.69 -28.63 -31.47
N GLY A 267 18.99 -28.83 -31.73
CA GLY A 267 20.01 -29.00 -30.68
C GLY A 267 20.17 -27.76 -29.81
N MET A 268 20.27 -26.56 -30.41
CA MET A 268 20.33 -25.30 -29.67
C MET A 268 19.07 -25.08 -28.80
N ALA A 269 17.89 -25.36 -29.37
CA ALA A 269 16.63 -25.24 -28.63
C ALA A 269 16.59 -26.19 -27.42
N ARG A 270 17.13 -27.40 -27.54
CA ARG A 270 17.26 -28.36 -26.43
C ARG A 270 18.05 -27.76 -25.26
N ASP A 271 19.22 -27.19 -25.55
CA ASP A 271 20.11 -26.70 -24.52
C ASP A 271 19.52 -25.47 -23.80
N VAL A 272 18.81 -24.62 -24.53
CA VAL A 272 18.02 -23.52 -23.95
C VAL A 272 16.91 -24.05 -23.05
N LEU A 273 16.17 -25.07 -23.49
CA LEU A 273 15.09 -25.67 -22.70
C LEU A 273 15.60 -26.35 -21.43
N ILE A 274 16.70 -27.11 -21.50
CA ILE A 274 17.32 -27.74 -20.31
C ILE A 274 17.69 -26.67 -19.27
N ASN A 275 18.27 -25.55 -19.72
CA ASN A 275 18.67 -24.47 -18.82
C ASN A 275 17.47 -23.76 -18.17
N HIS A 276 16.39 -23.52 -18.91
CA HIS A 276 15.22 -22.76 -18.41
C HIS A 276 14.18 -23.63 -17.71
N THR A 277 14.29 -24.96 -17.77
CA THR A 277 13.33 -25.88 -17.15
C THR A 277 13.90 -26.65 -15.96
N ARG A 278 15.11 -26.28 -15.49
CA ARG A 278 15.81 -26.93 -14.38
C ARG A 278 15.02 -26.86 -13.07
N ASP A 279 14.35 -25.74 -12.83
CA ASP A 279 13.65 -25.41 -11.58
C ASP A 279 12.12 -25.41 -11.73
N VAL A 280 11.60 -25.90 -12.87
CA VAL A 280 10.16 -25.98 -13.13
C VAL A 280 9.59 -27.26 -12.52
N ASP A 281 8.57 -27.13 -11.66
CA ASP A 281 7.81 -28.28 -11.19
C ASP A 281 6.89 -28.81 -12.30
N ILE A 282 7.23 -29.98 -12.82
CA ILE A 282 6.50 -30.67 -13.89
C ILE A 282 5.21 -31.35 -13.39
N ASN A 283 4.94 -31.36 -12.08
CA ASN A 283 3.75 -31.97 -11.47
C ASN A 283 2.66 -30.95 -11.07
N GLU A 284 2.92 -29.64 -11.17
CA GLU A 284 1.93 -28.54 -11.08
C GLU A 284 1.27 -28.05 -12.40
N PRO A 285 1.25 -28.77 -13.55
CA PRO A 285 0.66 -28.22 -14.75
C PRO A 285 -0.87 -28.36 -14.71
N ASP A 286 -1.56 -27.22 -14.82
CA ASP A 286 -3.01 -27.05 -15.09
C ASP A 286 -3.44 -27.63 -16.48
N GLY A 287 -2.89 -28.77 -16.93
CA GLY A 287 -3.17 -29.37 -18.24
C GLY A 287 -2.43 -30.68 -18.55
N PRO A 288 -2.73 -31.33 -19.70
CA PRO A 288 -2.11 -32.59 -20.08
C PRO A 288 -0.60 -32.41 -20.29
N THR A 289 0.18 -33.14 -19.51
CA THR A 289 1.65 -33.06 -19.52
C THR A 289 2.23 -34.26 -20.23
N ASN A 290 3.01 -34.01 -21.28
CA ASN A 290 3.67 -35.06 -22.02
C ASN A 290 4.95 -35.47 -21.28
N LEU A 291 4.78 -36.25 -20.21
CA LEU A 291 5.87 -36.75 -19.36
C LEU A 291 6.97 -37.45 -20.18
N SER A 292 6.61 -38.09 -21.28
CA SER A 292 7.56 -38.76 -22.17
C SER A 292 8.51 -37.78 -22.88
N ALA A 293 8.03 -36.60 -23.27
CA ALA A 293 8.85 -35.55 -23.90
C ALA A 293 9.82 -34.93 -22.88
N TRP A 294 9.36 -34.74 -21.65
CA TRP A 294 10.17 -34.28 -20.53
C TRP A 294 11.27 -35.28 -20.13
N MET A 295 10.95 -36.57 -20.09
CA MET A 295 11.93 -37.63 -19.85
C MET A 295 13.00 -37.65 -20.96
N ARG A 296 12.59 -37.56 -22.24
CA ARG A 296 13.55 -37.50 -23.37
C ARG A 296 14.44 -36.26 -23.32
N LEU A 297 13.88 -35.11 -22.99
CA LEU A 297 14.65 -33.87 -22.81
C LEU A 297 15.70 -34.01 -21.71
N LYS A 298 15.33 -34.55 -20.54
CA LYS A 298 16.23 -34.73 -19.39
C LYS A 298 17.31 -35.79 -19.67
N ASN A 299 16.94 -36.89 -20.32
CA ASN A 299 17.86 -37.97 -20.65
C ASN A 299 18.72 -37.69 -21.90
N LYS A 300 18.49 -36.54 -22.58
CA LYS A 300 19.10 -36.20 -23.87
C LYS A 300 18.86 -37.25 -24.95
N GLU A 301 17.73 -37.94 -24.86
CA GLU A 301 17.33 -38.98 -25.80
C GLU A 301 16.59 -38.38 -26.99
N LEU A 302 16.82 -38.94 -28.18
CA LEU A 302 16.00 -38.64 -29.35
C LEU A 302 14.72 -39.48 -29.29
N PRO A 303 13.58 -38.96 -29.75
CA PRO A 303 12.38 -39.78 -29.87
C PRO A 303 12.67 -41.01 -30.74
N PRO A 304 12.20 -42.20 -30.33
CA PRO A 304 12.42 -43.41 -31.11
C PRO A 304 11.84 -43.20 -32.52
N SER A 305 12.56 -43.69 -33.53
CA SER A 305 12.02 -43.83 -34.88
C SER A 305 10.69 -44.59 -34.77
N VAL A 306 9.71 -44.20 -35.57
CA VAL A 306 8.36 -44.79 -35.53
C VAL A 306 8.38 -46.26 -36.02
N HIS A 307 9.56 -46.79 -36.37
CA HIS A 307 9.78 -48.19 -36.70
C HIS A 307 10.67 -48.85 -35.64
N ASN A 308 10.01 -49.46 -34.65
CA ASN A 308 10.57 -50.67 -34.02
C ASN A 308 10.41 -51.79 -35.06
N TYR A 309 11.51 -52.23 -35.66
CA TYR A 309 11.59 -53.56 -36.25
C TYR A 309 11.87 -54.59 -35.15
#